data_AF-A0A413LLC0-F1
#
_entry.id   AF-A0A413LLC0-F1
#
_cell.length_a   1.000
_cell.length_b   1.000
_cell.length_c   1.000
_cell.angle_alpha   90.00
_cell.angle_beta   90.00
_cell.angle_gamma   90.00
#
_symmetry.space_group_name_H-M   'P 1'
#
loop_
_entity.id
_entity.type
_entity.pdbx_description
1 polymer ?
#
loop_
_entity_poly.entity_id
_entity_poly.type
_entity_poly.pdbx_seq_one_letter_code
_entity_poly.pdbx_strand_id
1 'polypeptide(L)'
;MQVILKEDVINLGYKDDIVTVKDGYGRNFLIPTGKAVIASESAKKVLAENLRQRAHKLAKIKEDAQALAAKLEGVALTIGAKTSSTGTIFGSVTNIQVAEALAKAGFEVERKIIYIKDAVKEVGNYKAILKLHKEVSVEIPFEVVSE
;
A
#
# COMPACT_ATOMS: atom_id res chain seq x y z
N MET A 1 19.38 -33.46 3.49
CA MET A 1 19.18 -32.52 4.62
C MET A 1 18.04 -31.55 4.32
N GLN A 2 17.20 -31.21 5.31
CA GLN A 2 16.18 -30.16 5.15
C GLN A 2 16.69 -28.81 5.67
N VAL A 3 16.43 -27.75 4.91
CA VAL A 3 16.82 -26.38 5.25
C VAL A 3 15.67 -25.41 5.00
N ILE A 4 15.63 -24.33 5.78
CA ILE A 4 14.70 -23.20 5.61
C ILE A 4 15.48 -22.09 4.93
N LEU A 5 15.00 -21.60 3.78
CA LEU A 5 15.63 -20.51 3.05
C LEU A 5 15.40 -19.18 3.75
N LYS A 6 16.44 -18.36 3.85
CA LYS A 6 16.37 -16.99 4.40
C LYS A 6 16.25 -15.92 3.32
N GLU A 7 16.58 -16.27 2.08
CA GLU A 7 16.48 -15.45 0.89
C GLU A 7 16.02 -16.30 -0.30
N ASP A 8 15.64 -15.63 -1.38
CA ASP A 8 15.28 -16.30 -2.62
C ASP A 8 16.53 -16.89 -3.28
N VAL A 9 16.50 -18.19 -3.58
CA VAL A 9 17.63 -18.89 -4.20
C VAL A 9 17.18 -19.44 -5.55
N ILE A 10 17.85 -18.98 -6.60
CA ILE A 10 17.60 -19.38 -7.99
C ILE A 10 17.68 -20.92 -8.09
N ASN A 11 16.67 -21.53 -8.71
CA ASN A 11 16.53 -22.99 -8.89
C ASN A 11 16.37 -23.80 -7.61
N LEU A 12 16.02 -23.17 -6.48
CA LEU A 12 15.80 -23.89 -5.22
C LEU A 12 14.46 -23.52 -4.56
N GLY A 13 14.16 -22.23 -4.41
CA GLY A 13 12.92 -21.79 -3.76
C GLY A 13 12.97 -20.34 -3.32
N TYR A 14 11.89 -19.91 -2.66
CA TYR A 14 11.74 -18.55 -2.14
C TYR A 14 12.12 -18.50 -0.66
N LYS A 15 12.31 -17.27 -0.17
CA LYS A 15 12.49 -17.01 1.25
C LYS A 15 11.36 -17.65 2.07
N ASP A 16 11.74 -18.21 3.21
CA ASP A 16 10.88 -18.89 4.18
C ASP A 16 10.37 -20.28 3.72
N ASP A 17 10.82 -20.78 2.55
CA ASP A 17 10.51 -22.15 2.09
C ASP A 17 11.35 -23.22 2.81
N ILE A 18 10.72 -24.38 3.08
CA ILE A 18 11.39 -25.58 3.57
C ILE A 18 11.74 -26.47 2.37
N VAL A 19 13.03 -26.57 2.06
CA VAL A 19 13.52 -27.35 0.91
C VAL A 19 14.44 -28.48 1.35
N THR A 20 14.39 -29.58 0.60
CA THR A 20 15.29 -30.72 0.81
C THR A 20 16.46 -30.62 -0.15
N VAL A 21 17.68 -30.48 0.40
CA VAL A 21 18.91 -30.33 -0.36
C VAL A 21 19.90 -31.44 -0.06
N LYS A 22 20.88 -31.62 -0.96
CA LYS A 22 22.04 -32.47 -0.71
C LYS A 22 22.84 -31.90 0.46
N ASP A 23 23.36 -32.79 1.31
CA ASP A 23 24.00 -32.42 2.57
C ASP A 23 25.19 -31.48 2.37
N GLY A 24 26.04 -31.74 1.36
CA GLY A 24 27.17 -30.88 1.03
C GLY A 24 26.75 -29.47 0.58
N TYR A 25 25.67 -29.35 -0.20
CA TYR A 25 25.19 -28.05 -0.69
C TYR A 25 24.67 -27.19 0.46
N GLY A 26 23.93 -27.79 1.40
CA GLY A 26 23.47 -27.03 2.56
C GLY A 26 24.58 -26.72 3.57
N ARG A 27 25.44 -27.69 3.90
CA ARG A 27 26.48 -27.52 4.94
C ARG A 27 27.65 -26.65 4.49
N ASN A 28 28.06 -26.74 3.23
CA ASN A 28 29.26 -26.04 2.75
C ASN A 28 28.93 -24.71 2.07
N PHE A 29 27.69 -24.52 1.60
CA PHE A 29 27.30 -23.31 0.87
C PHE A 29 26.15 -22.58 1.55
N LEU A 30 24.93 -23.14 1.61
CA LEU A 30 23.75 -22.39 2.03
C LEU A 30 23.79 -21.89 3.48
N ILE A 31 24.28 -22.72 4.42
CA ILE A 31 24.34 -22.37 5.84
C ILE A 31 25.49 -21.38 6.12
N PRO A 32 26.74 -21.62 5.66
CA PRO A 32 27.86 -20.68 5.91
C PRO A 32 27.66 -19.32 5.24
N THR A 33 27.00 -19.28 4.07
CA THR A 33 26.68 -18.01 3.38
C THR A 33 25.44 -17.32 3.95
N GLY A 34 24.78 -17.90 4.96
CA GLY A 34 23.61 -17.30 5.63
C GLY A 34 22.31 -17.36 4.82
N LYS A 35 22.31 -18.07 3.68
CA LYS A 35 21.18 -18.21 2.75
C LYS A 35 20.10 -19.17 3.25
N ALA A 36 20.47 -20.10 4.13
CA ALA A 36 19.52 -21.04 4.72
C ALA A 36 19.90 -21.39 6.17
N VAL A 37 18.94 -21.92 6.91
CA VAL A 37 19.14 -22.50 8.25
C VAL A 37 18.68 -23.95 8.26
N ILE A 38 19.19 -24.75 9.20
CA ILE A 38 18.75 -26.13 9.35
C ILE A 38 17.27 -26.14 9.75
N ALA A 39 16.46 -26.94 9.07
CA ALA A 39 15.04 -27.09 9.36
C ALA A 39 14.81 -28.03 10.56
N SER A 40 15.27 -27.63 11.74
CA SER A 40 14.93 -28.33 12.99
C SER A 40 13.45 -28.16 13.34
N GLU A 41 12.91 -29.04 14.18
CA GLU A 41 11.53 -28.91 14.66
C GLU A 41 11.28 -27.57 15.38
N SER A 42 12.28 -27.05 16.11
CA SER A 42 12.22 -25.71 16.69
C SER A 42 12.18 -24.61 15.64
N ALA A 43 13.02 -24.69 14.60
CA ALA A 43 13.07 -23.69 13.53
C ALA A 43 11.78 -23.68 12.70
N LYS A 44 11.19 -24.84 12.43
CA LYS A 44 9.89 -24.96 11.74
C LYS A 44 8.76 -24.30 12.55
N LYS A 45 8.73 -24.50 13.88
CA LYS A 45 7.75 -23.85 14.76
C LYS A 45 7.90 -22.34 14.78
N VAL A 46 9.14 -21.84 14.87
CA VAL A 46 9.44 -20.40 14.81
C VAL A 46 9.03 -19.80 13.47
N LEU A 47 9.30 -20.51 12.37
CA LEU A 47 8.88 -20.11 11.04
C LEU A 47 7.35 -20.01 10.93
N ALA A 48 6.62 -21.04 11.38
CA ALA A 48 5.17 -21.05 11.36
C ALA A 48 4.57 -19.88 12.16
N GLU A 49 5.12 -19.59 13.34
CA GLU A 49 4.69 -18.47 14.15
C GLU A 49 4.99 -17.11 13.48
N ASN A 50 6.19 -16.94 12.92
CA ASN A 50 6.54 -15.74 12.17
C ASN A 50 5.63 -15.51 10.96
N LEU A 51 5.32 -16.56 10.20
CA LEU A 51 4.40 -16.51 9.07
C LEU A 51 2.99 -16.13 9.54
N ARG A 52 2.51 -16.72 10.64
CA ARG A 52 1.21 -16.39 11.23
C ARG A 52 1.15 -14.93 11.66
N GLN A 53 2.17 -14.42 12.35
CA GLN A 53 2.24 -13.03 12.79
C GLN A 53 2.29 -12.05 11.61
N ARG A 54 3.08 -12.37 10.57
CA ARG A 54 3.11 -11.58 9.33
C ARG A 54 1.76 -11.57 8.63
N ALA A 55 1.13 -12.73 8.47
CA ALA A 55 -0.18 -12.85 7.85
C ALA A 55 -1.23 -12.04 8.62
N HIS A 56 -1.24 -12.13 9.95
CA HIS A 56 -2.13 -11.34 10.81
C HIS A 56 -1.87 -9.83 10.68
N LYS A 57 -0.60 -9.40 10.65
CA LYS A 57 -0.24 -7.99 10.46
C LYS A 57 -0.68 -7.47 9.09
N LEU A 58 -0.49 -8.26 8.03
CA LEU A 58 -0.91 -7.90 6.67
C LEU A 58 -2.43 -7.85 6.56
N ALA A 59 -3.14 -8.80 7.16
CA ALA A 59 -4.60 -8.81 7.21
C ALA A 59 -5.13 -7.57 7.94
N LYS A 60 -4.54 -7.22 9.11
CA LYS A 60 -4.93 -6.03 9.85
C LYS A 60 -4.71 -4.74 9.07
N ILE A 61 -3.57 -4.60 8.38
CA ILE A 61 -3.31 -3.43 7.52
C ILE A 61 -4.35 -3.34 6.39
N LYS A 62 -4.71 -4.49 5.79
CA LYS A 62 -5.75 -4.54 4.75
C LYS A 62 -7.12 -4.17 5.30
N GLU A 63 -7.48 -4.66 6.48
CA GLU A 63 -8.73 -4.35 7.17
C GLU A 63 -8.81 -2.88 7.56
N ASP A 64 -7.74 -2.31 8.11
CA ASP A 64 -7.63 -0.89 8.44
C ASP A 64 -7.80 -0.02 7.18
N ALA A 65 -7.19 -0.43 6.05
CA ALA A 65 -7.35 0.26 4.77
C ALA A 65 -8.77 0.14 4.21
N GLN A 66 -9.44 -1.01 4.37
CA GLN A 66 -10.83 -1.21 3.97
C GLN A 66 -11.81 -0.41 4.84
N ALA A 67 -11.55 -0.33 6.15
CA ALA A 67 -12.35 0.47 7.07
C ALA A 67 -12.20 1.96 6.76
N LEU A 68 -10.99 2.43 6.45
CA LEU A 68 -10.76 3.79 5.99
C LEU A 68 -11.45 4.05 4.64
N ALA A 69 -11.39 3.08 3.73
CA ALA A 69 -12.07 3.17 2.44
C ALA A 69 -13.58 3.36 2.58
N ALA A 70 -14.23 2.54 3.41
CA ALA A 70 -15.67 2.61 3.67
C ALA A 70 -16.09 3.95 4.32
N LYS A 71 -15.22 4.57 5.13
CA LYS A 71 -15.49 5.90 5.70
C LYS A 71 -15.34 7.04 4.69
N LEU A 72 -14.48 6.86 3.69
CA LEU A 72 -14.26 7.82 2.61
C LEU A 72 -15.30 7.69 1.49
N GLU A 73 -15.91 6.52 1.36
CA GLU A 73 -16.98 6.23 0.40
C GLU A 73 -18.24 7.01 0.78
N GLY A 74 -18.51 8.10 0.06
CA GLY A 74 -19.64 9.01 0.30
C GLY A 74 -19.25 10.40 0.80
N VAL A 75 -17.95 10.66 1.04
CA VAL A 75 -17.48 12.02 1.31
C VAL A 75 -17.47 12.80 -0.01
N ALA A 76 -18.33 13.82 -0.11
CA ALA A 76 -18.25 14.83 -1.15
C ALA A 76 -17.40 16.00 -0.64
N LEU A 77 -16.31 16.31 -1.34
CA LEU A 77 -15.44 17.43 -0.97
C LEU A 77 -15.76 18.65 -1.84
N THR A 78 -15.74 19.82 -1.23
CA THR A 78 -15.81 21.09 -1.95
C THR A 78 -14.46 21.79 -1.82
N ILE A 79 -13.85 22.11 -2.95
CA ILE A 79 -12.55 22.79 -3.01
C ILE A 79 -12.76 24.17 -3.60
N GLY A 80 -12.52 25.20 -2.80
CA GLY A 80 -12.49 26.59 -3.27
C GLY A 80 -11.23 26.84 -4.09
N ALA A 81 -11.39 27.39 -5.29
CA ALA A 81 -10.29 27.81 -6.14
C ALA A 81 -10.57 29.19 -6.75
N LYS A 82 -9.53 30.01 -6.87
CA LYS A 82 -9.65 31.34 -7.51
C LYS A 82 -9.89 31.17 -9.00
N THR A 83 -10.98 31.75 -9.51
CA THR A 83 -11.38 31.61 -10.91
C THR A 83 -11.45 32.94 -11.64
N SER A 84 -11.22 32.90 -12.96
CA SER A 84 -11.52 34.01 -13.87
C SER A 84 -13.03 34.15 -14.09
N SER A 85 -13.47 35.29 -14.64
CA SER A 85 -14.87 35.54 -15.00
C SER A 85 -15.45 34.52 -16.00
N THR A 86 -14.60 33.77 -16.70
CA THR A 86 -14.95 32.70 -17.65
C THR A 86 -15.04 31.31 -17.01
N GLY A 87 -14.85 31.16 -15.70
CA GLY A 87 -14.90 29.87 -14.99
C GLY A 87 -13.61 29.04 -15.05
N THR A 88 -12.56 29.58 -15.69
CA THR A 88 -11.21 28.97 -15.69
C THR A 88 -10.50 29.26 -14.37
N ILE A 89 -9.91 28.25 -13.76
CA ILE A 89 -9.16 28.37 -12.50
C ILE A 89 -7.80 29.03 -12.78
N PHE A 90 -7.40 29.96 -11.91
CA PHE A 90 -6.04 30.49 -11.90
C PHE A 90 -5.08 29.41 -11.35
N GLY A 91 -4.55 28.60 -12.26
CA GLY A 91 -3.65 27.47 -11.94
C GLY A 91 -4.32 26.12 -12.15
N SER A 92 -4.16 25.22 -11.18
CA SER A 92 -4.81 23.90 -11.21
C SER A 92 -5.04 23.37 -9.81
N VAL A 93 -6.14 22.65 -9.60
CA VAL A 93 -6.33 21.88 -8.37
C VAL A 93 -5.41 20.67 -8.38
N THR A 94 -4.58 20.55 -7.34
CA THR A 94 -3.58 19.48 -7.21
C THR A 94 -3.90 18.57 -6.03
N ASN A 95 -3.21 17.43 -5.96
CA ASN A 95 -3.33 16.47 -4.86
C ASN A 95 -3.13 17.11 -3.47
N ILE A 96 -2.40 18.22 -3.37
CA ILE A 96 -2.19 18.95 -2.11
C ILE A 96 -3.51 19.53 -1.61
N GLN A 97 -4.25 20.22 -2.48
CA GLN A 97 -5.54 20.83 -2.12
C GLN A 97 -6.59 19.77 -1.78
N VAL A 98 -6.58 18.63 -2.49
CA VAL A 98 -7.44 17.48 -2.15
C VAL A 98 -7.08 16.90 -0.79
N ALA A 99 -5.78 16.75 -0.47
CA ALA A 99 -5.33 16.27 0.83
C ALA A 99 -5.72 17.23 1.96
N GLU A 100 -5.59 18.53 1.75
CA GLU A 100 -6.02 19.56 2.72
C GLU A 100 -7.53 19.56 2.94
N ALA A 101 -8.32 19.41 1.87
CA ALA A 101 -9.78 19.28 1.97
C ALA A 101 -10.19 18.02 2.74
N LEU A 102 -9.51 16.90 2.49
CA LEU A 102 -9.70 15.65 3.25
C LEU A 102 -9.32 15.81 4.73
N ALA A 103 -8.21 16.50 5.02
CA ALA A 103 -7.79 16.76 6.39
C ALA A 103 -8.81 17.63 7.14
N LYS A 104 -9.39 18.64 6.47
CA LYS A 104 -10.51 19.43 7.02
C LYS A 104 -11.77 18.59 7.27
N ALA A 105 -12.00 17.56 6.45
CA ALA A 105 -13.08 16.58 6.65
C ALA A 105 -12.76 15.53 7.74
N GLY A 106 -11.58 15.59 8.39
CA GLY A 106 -11.16 14.68 9.45
C GLY A 106 -10.41 13.44 8.97
N PHE A 107 -10.00 13.40 7.70
CA PHE A 107 -9.25 12.29 7.12
C PHE A 107 -7.82 12.71 6.77
N GLU A 108 -6.85 12.25 7.55
CA GLU A 108 -5.43 12.45 7.23
C GLU A 108 -4.97 11.46 6.15
N VAL A 109 -4.82 11.97 4.92
CA VAL A 109 -4.39 11.18 3.75
C VAL A 109 -3.11 11.78 3.17
N GLU A 110 -2.10 10.95 2.92
CA GLU A 110 -0.85 11.44 2.32
C GLU A 110 -1.06 11.81 0.84
N ARG A 111 -0.56 12.99 0.42
CA ARG A 111 -0.70 13.47 -0.97
C ARG A 111 -0.16 12.52 -2.06
N LYS A 112 0.75 11.60 -1.71
CA LYS A 112 1.35 10.63 -2.64
C LYS A 112 0.39 9.51 -3.04
N ILE A 113 -0.59 9.20 -2.19
CA ILE A 113 -1.56 8.14 -2.45
C ILE A 113 -2.81 8.67 -3.18
N ILE A 114 -2.93 9.99 -3.32
CA ILE A 114 -3.98 10.65 -4.11
C ILE A 114 -3.53 10.72 -5.57
N TYR A 115 -4.42 10.33 -6.48
CA TYR A 115 -4.20 10.38 -7.92
C TYR A 115 -5.39 11.05 -8.60
N ILE A 116 -5.12 12.10 -9.36
CA ILE A 116 -6.11 12.80 -10.18
C ILE A 116 -5.74 12.51 -11.64
N LYS A 117 -6.69 11.97 -12.42
CA LYS A 117 -6.44 11.59 -13.82
C LYS A 117 -6.15 12.80 -14.70
N ASP A 118 -6.94 13.85 -14.52
CA ASP A 118 -6.92 15.04 -15.38
C ASP A 118 -6.53 16.28 -14.60
N ALA A 119 -5.81 17.20 -15.25
CA ALA A 119 -5.49 18.49 -14.65
C ALA A 119 -6.77 19.32 -14.52
N VAL A 120 -7.16 19.61 -13.28
CA VAL A 120 -8.37 20.37 -12.97
C VAL A 120 -8.11 21.86 -13.14
N LYS A 121 -8.56 22.41 -14.28
CA LYS A 121 -8.36 23.82 -14.67
C LYS A 121 -9.65 24.62 -14.80
N GLU A 122 -10.80 24.00 -14.58
CA GLU A 122 -12.11 24.61 -14.68
C GLU A 122 -12.93 24.25 -13.44
N VAL A 123 -13.94 25.08 -13.14
CA VAL A 123 -14.93 24.73 -12.12
C VAL A 123 -15.79 23.57 -12.59
N GLY A 124 -16.10 22.64 -11.69
CA GLY A 124 -16.86 21.46 -12.03
C GLY A 124 -16.66 20.30 -11.07
N ASN A 125 -17.23 19.16 -11.47
CA ASN A 125 -17.18 17.92 -10.70
C ASN A 125 -16.07 17.01 -11.22
N TYR A 126 -15.19 16.62 -10.32
CA TYR A 126 -14.04 15.78 -10.62
C TYR A 126 -13.97 14.59 -9.66
N LYS A 127 -13.13 13.62 -9.98
CA LYS A 127 -12.92 12.42 -9.17
C LYS A 127 -11.44 12.26 -8.86
N ALA A 128 -11.12 12.09 -7.58
CA ALA A 128 -9.79 11.73 -7.12
C ALA A 128 -9.75 10.25 -6.71
N ILE A 129 -8.71 9.53 -7.11
CA ILE A 129 -8.50 8.13 -6.75
C ILE A 129 -7.48 8.07 -5.62
N LEU A 130 -7.90 7.58 -4.45
CA LEU A 130 -7.03 7.36 -3.29
C LEU A 130 -6.60 5.89 -3.24
N LYS A 131 -5.30 5.63 -3.38
CA LYS A 131 -4.70 4.30 -3.28
C LYS A 131 -4.25 4.01 -1.85
N LEU A 132 -5.17 3.57 -0.99
CA LEU A 132 -4.90 3.31 0.43
C LEU A 132 -4.02 2.06 0.65
N HIS A 133 -4.19 1.03 -0.18
CA HIS A 133 -3.37 -0.19 -0.15
C HIS A 133 -3.18 -0.74 -1.58
N LYS A 134 -2.23 -1.67 -1.76
CA LYS A 134 -1.96 -2.33 -3.07
C LYS A 134 -3.21 -2.87 -3.77
N GLU A 135 -4.23 -3.24 -3.00
CA GLU A 135 -5.48 -3.83 -3.48
C GLU A 135 -6.72 -2.98 -3.12
N VAL A 136 -6.55 -1.85 -2.43
CA VAL A 136 -7.66 -1.03 -1.93
C VAL A 136 -7.49 0.39 -2.47
N SER A 137 -8.41 0.77 -3.36
CA SER A 137 -8.49 2.11 -3.92
C SER A 137 -9.91 2.65 -3.78
N VAL A 138 -10.05 3.95 -3.55
CA VAL A 138 -11.34 4.63 -3.38
C VAL A 138 -11.44 5.80 -4.33
N GLU A 139 -12.58 5.97 -4.98
CA GLU A 139 -12.88 7.16 -5.77
C GLU A 139 -13.67 8.16 -4.92
N ILE A 140 -13.14 9.38 -4.78
CA ILE A 140 -13.79 10.46 -4.06
C ILE A 140 -14.22 11.53 -5.06
N PRO A 141 -15.52 11.82 -5.18
CA PRO A 141 -16.00 12.96 -5.94
C PRO A 141 -15.67 14.25 -5.19
N PHE A 142 -15.16 15.24 -5.91
CA PHE A 142 -14.98 16.58 -5.38
C PHE A 142 -15.47 17.62 -6.38
N GLU A 143 -16.09 18.66 -5.85
CA GLU A 143 -16.58 19.80 -6.60
C GLU A 143 -15.62 20.97 -6.42
N VAL A 144 -15.28 21.63 -7.52
CA VAL A 144 -14.47 22.84 -7.51
C VAL A 144 -15.37 24.05 -7.70
N VAL A 145 -15.37 24.93 -6.70
CA VAL A 145 -16.18 26.15 -6.67
C VAL A 145 -15.29 27.38 -6.74
N SER A 146 -15.83 28.45 -7.33
CA SER A 146 -15.17 29.75 -7.39
C SER A 146 -15.12 30.38 -6.00
N GLU A 147 -13.90 30.70 -5.54
CA GLU A 147 -13.64 31.55 -4.35
C GLU A 147 -13.38 33.01 -4.76
#